data_AF-A0A9D5WI06-F1
#
_entry.id   AF-A0A9D5WI06-F1
#
_cell.length_a   1.000
_cell.length_b   1.000
_cell.length_c   1.000
_cell.angle_alpha   90.00
_cell.angle_beta   90.00
_cell.angle_gamma   90.00
#
_symmetry.space_group_name_H-M   'P 1'
#
loop_
_entity.id
_entity.type
_entity.pdbx_description
1 polymer ?
#
loop_
_entity_poly.entity_id
_entity_poly.type
_entity_poly.pdbx_seq_one_letter_code
_entity_poly.pdbx_strand_id
1 'polypeptide(L)'
;MDTREEKQSRNAGEAVRGRSRKKSGHFKLSPSKAITISALLAAGLLSAYGLSKHRTAVKTQNIYTEELLALDTDEKTIQELDQFSKELFTNMSDDSFEKTHKYLIDSSNSLINKLNHLNQYNFNKYFEAAGIDTNEHKVISIKIDSLTKDLINPQNQAKDSYYLVCGTHYINANDIETIKLEADLRDIVYNNKDFSEKKLPEFKKDLVKCSSDITVDKLSNLTIIDNNSKVISLSKSELNKKAQTKEKDENDPLKSFLYTPSSKEKEHLQNIRTSKLKNISQMSNVEIDDENDPDLHQPIDSKNTQESEHER
;
A
#
# COMPACT_ATOMS: atom_id res chain seq x y z
N MET A 1 -29.68 98.11 -47.49
CA MET A 1 -28.35 97.88 -46.90
C MET A 1 -28.08 96.39 -46.91
N ASP A 2 -27.05 95.84 -47.51
CA ASP A 2 -26.08 96.31 -48.49
C ASP A 2 -25.26 95.07 -48.80
N THR A 3 -25.18 94.64 -50.07
CA THR A 3 -24.03 93.91 -50.69
C THR A 3 -23.64 92.54 -50.05
N ARG A 4 -23.12 91.52 -50.71
CA ARG A 4 -22.44 91.34 -51.99
C ARG A 4 -22.16 89.83 -52.10
N GLU A 5 -22.09 89.31 -53.34
CA GLU A 5 -21.12 88.29 -53.83
C GLU A 5 -20.98 86.95 -53.06
N GLU A 6 -20.70 85.80 -53.65
CA GLU A 6 -20.63 85.23 -55.00
C GLU A 6 -20.24 83.76 -54.78
N LYS A 7 -20.37 82.94 -55.83
CA LYS A 7 -19.59 81.71 -56.11
C LYS A 7 -19.93 80.39 -55.39
N GLN A 8 -20.72 79.61 -56.13
CA GLN A 8 -20.36 78.30 -56.73
C GLN A 8 -19.22 77.48 -56.09
N SER A 9 -19.47 76.17 -55.87
CA SER A 9 -18.86 75.08 -56.66
C SER A 9 -18.93 73.69 -56.00
N ARG A 10 -19.70 72.80 -56.65
CA ARG A 10 -19.41 71.42 -57.10
C ARG A 10 -18.90 70.31 -56.15
N ASN A 11 -19.60 69.16 -56.31
CA ASN A 11 -19.15 67.76 -56.37
C ASN A 11 -18.57 67.18 -55.06
N ALA A 12 -18.70 65.90 -54.70
CA ALA A 12 -18.90 64.66 -55.43
C ALA A 12 -19.39 63.57 -54.45
N GLY A 13 -19.85 62.42 -54.97
CA GLY A 13 -19.52 61.15 -54.32
C GLY A 13 -20.65 60.43 -53.57
N GLU A 14 -21.32 59.58 -54.33
CA GLU A 14 -21.64 58.19 -53.99
C GLU A 14 -22.70 57.82 -52.93
N ALA A 15 -23.46 56.81 -53.33
CA ALA A 15 -24.63 56.25 -52.69
C ALA A 15 -24.28 54.95 -51.96
N VAL A 16 -24.82 54.73 -50.75
CA VAL A 16 -25.03 53.36 -50.25
C VAL A 16 -26.33 53.25 -49.42
N ARG A 17 -27.35 52.72 -50.10
CA ARG A 17 -28.23 51.59 -49.73
C ARG A 17 -28.66 51.43 -48.26
N GLY A 18 -29.98 51.51 -48.09
CA GLY A 18 -30.78 50.30 -47.85
C GLY A 18 -30.84 49.76 -46.42
N ARG A 19 -31.88 50.19 -45.68
CA ARG A 19 -32.37 49.49 -44.49
C ARG A 19 -32.68 48.02 -44.81
N SER A 20 -32.15 47.08 -44.01
CA SER A 20 -32.73 45.73 -43.92
C SER A 20 -32.73 45.21 -42.49
N ARG A 21 -33.91 44.70 -42.10
CA ARG A 21 -34.29 44.20 -40.78
C ARG A 21 -33.34 43.09 -40.27
N LYS A 22 -32.92 43.18 -39.01
CA LYS A 22 -32.33 42.07 -38.25
C LYS A 22 -33.31 40.89 -38.22
N LYS A 23 -32.97 39.78 -38.88
CA LYS A 23 -33.54 38.45 -38.58
C LYS A 23 -32.71 37.84 -37.46
N SER A 24 -33.34 37.58 -36.32
CA SER A 24 -32.78 36.71 -35.27
C SER A 24 -32.62 35.31 -35.84
N GLY A 25 -31.38 34.91 -36.11
CA GLY A 25 -31.06 33.57 -36.58
C GLY A 25 -31.28 32.56 -35.45
N HIS A 26 -32.43 31.87 -35.46
CA HIS A 26 -32.54 30.60 -34.77
C HIS A 26 -31.55 29.63 -35.43
N PHE A 27 -30.53 29.20 -34.68
CA PHE A 27 -29.64 28.10 -35.07
C PHE A 27 -30.50 26.83 -35.20
N LYS A 28 -30.97 26.52 -36.42
CA LYS A 28 -31.64 25.25 -36.72
C LYS A 28 -30.58 24.21 -37.02
N LEU A 29 -30.16 23.49 -35.98
CA LEU A 29 -29.45 22.22 -36.17
C LEU A 29 -30.40 21.21 -36.80
N SER A 30 -29.96 20.51 -37.86
CA SER A 30 -30.75 19.40 -38.41
C SER A 30 -30.89 18.31 -37.34
N PRO A 31 -32.01 17.58 -37.29
CA PRO A 31 -32.21 16.50 -36.30
C PRO A 31 -31.07 15.49 -36.31
N SER A 32 -30.53 15.17 -37.49
CA SER A 32 -29.35 14.31 -37.64
C SER A 32 -28.11 14.89 -36.95
N LYS A 33 -27.78 16.17 -37.17
CA LYS A 33 -26.63 16.83 -36.53
C LYS A 33 -26.82 17.03 -35.03
N ALA A 34 -28.05 17.29 -34.59
CA ALA A 34 -28.39 17.34 -33.17
C ALA A 34 -28.16 15.97 -32.52
N ILE A 35 -28.62 14.88 -33.13
CA ILE A 35 -28.37 13.50 -32.65
C ILE A 35 -26.88 13.19 -32.64
N THR A 36 -26.11 13.55 -33.67
CA THR A 36 -24.66 13.31 -33.70
C THR A 36 -23.92 14.09 -32.61
N ILE A 37 -24.29 15.36 -32.39
CA ILE A 37 -23.68 16.21 -31.35
C ILE A 37 -24.08 15.74 -29.96
N SER A 38 -25.34 15.34 -29.76
CA SER A 38 -25.80 14.74 -28.50
C SER A 38 -25.13 13.40 -28.24
N ALA A 39 -24.90 12.57 -29.26
CA ALA A 39 -24.16 11.31 -29.15
C ALA A 39 -22.66 11.56 -28.84
N LEU A 40 -22.04 12.56 -29.46
CA LEU A 40 -20.67 12.99 -29.16
C LEU A 40 -20.53 13.60 -27.78
N LEU A 41 -21.52 14.38 -27.32
CA LEU A 41 -21.57 14.93 -25.96
C LEU A 41 -21.82 13.83 -24.92
N ALA A 42 -22.72 12.88 -25.20
CA ALA A 42 -22.97 11.74 -24.33
C ALA A 42 -21.74 10.81 -24.26
N ALA A 43 -21.11 10.51 -25.39
CA ALA A 43 -19.84 9.79 -25.44
C ALA A 43 -18.72 10.58 -24.77
N GLY A 44 -18.67 11.90 -24.94
CA GLY A 44 -17.75 12.82 -24.27
C GLY A 44 -17.93 12.88 -22.75
N LEU A 45 -19.16 12.82 -22.26
CA LEU A 45 -19.50 12.83 -20.82
C LEU A 45 -19.24 11.45 -20.18
N LEU A 46 -19.60 10.37 -20.87
CA LEU A 46 -19.33 8.99 -20.43
C LEU A 46 -17.83 8.69 -20.46
N SER A 47 -17.12 9.17 -21.48
CA SER A 47 -15.65 9.11 -21.54
C SER A 47 -15.02 10.04 -20.53
N ALA A 48 -15.51 11.26 -20.27
CA ALA A 48 -14.90 12.16 -19.29
C ALA A 48 -14.96 11.62 -17.86
N TYR A 49 -16.08 11.06 -17.41
CA TYR A 49 -16.20 10.51 -16.04
C TYR A 49 -15.55 9.13 -15.89
N GLY A 50 -15.69 8.25 -16.89
CA GLY A 50 -15.06 6.92 -16.88
C GLY A 50 -13.55 6.97 -17.13
N LEU A 51 -13.10 7.71 -18.15
CA LEU A 51 -11.66 7.88 -18.41
C LEU A 51 -10.99 8.71 -17.33
N SER A 52 -11.60 9.73 -16.73
CA SER A 52 -10.87 10.49 -15.69
C SER A 52 -10.50 9.60 -14.51
N LYS A 53 -11.44 8.81 -14.00
CA LYS A 53 -11.17 7.83 -12.93
C LYS A 53 -10.16 6.78 -13.37
N HIS A 54 -10.32 6.21 -14.56
CA HIS A 54 -9.40 5.22 -15.10
C HIS A 54 -7.99 5.79 -15.31
N ARG A 55 -7.85 7.01 -15.84
CA ARG A 55 -6.57 7.71 -16.03
C ARG A 55 -5.90 7.96 -14.70
N THR A 56 -6.62 8.46 -13.69
CA THR A 56 -6.06 8.67 -12.36
C THR A 56 -5.62 7.34 -11.73
N ALA A 57 -6.37 6.27 -11.93
CA ALA A 57 -6.00 4.93 -11.47
C ALA A 57 -4.69 4.44 -12.13
N VAL A 58 -4.58 4.53 -13.46
CA VAL A 58 -3.36 4.16 -14.20
C VAL A 58 -2.17 5.02 -13.76
N LYS A 59 -2.35 6.33 -13.63
CA LYS A 59 -1.31 7.26 -13.13
C LYS A 59 -0.86 6.91 -11.72
N THR A 60 -1.78 6.55 -10.82
CA THR A 60 -1.47 6.10 -9.46
C THR A 60 -0.74 4.77 -9.47
N GLN A 61 -1.13 3.83 -10.34
CA GLN A 61 -0.46 2.55 -10.52
C GLN A 61 0.98 2.73 -11.02
N ASN A 62 1.24 3.73 -11.85
CA ASN A 62 2.60 4.06 -12.29
C ASN A 62 3.48 4.53 -11.11
N ILE A 63 2.93 5.29 -10.16
CA ILE A 63 3.64 5.68 -8.93
C ILE A 63 3.98 4.45 -8.09
N TYR A 64 3.03 3.55 -7.86
CA TYR A 64 3.29 2.29 -7.16
C TYR A 64 4.35 1.43 -7.86
N THR A 65 4.31 1.39 -9.19
CA THR A 65 5.31 0.66 -9.99
C THR A 65 6.69 1.27 -9.84
N GLU A 66 6.81 2.61 -9.83
CA GLU A 66 8.08 3.30 -9.56
C GLU A 66 8.60 3.06 -8.14
N GLU A 67 7.72 3.09 -7.13
CA GLU A 67 8.10 2.77 -5.75
C GLU A 67 8.61 1.34 -5.63
N LEU A 68 7.92 0.37 -6.23
CA LEU A 68 8.35 -1.02 -6.24
C LEU A 68 9.67 -1.21 -7.00
N LEU A 69 9.90 -0.50 -8.10
CA LEU A 69 11.17 -0.54 -8.85
C LEU A 69 12.35 0.07 -8.07
N ALA A 70 12.06 1.00 -7.16
CA ALA A 70 13.06 1.63 -6.30
C ALA A 70 13.35 0.82 -5.03
N LEU A 71 12.53 -0.19 -4.70
CA LEU A 71 12.85 -1.12 -3.63
C LEU A 71 13.96 -2.06 -4.07
N ASP A 72 14.95 -2.22 -3.21
CA ASP A 72 15.92 -3.31 -3.34
C ASP A 72 15.42 -4.52 -2.53
N THR A 73 15.80 -5.70 -2.97
CA THR A 73 15.62 -6.93 -2.20
C THR A 73 16.93 -7.24 -1.52
N ASP A 74 16.93 -7.50 -0.20
CA ASP A 74 18.12 -8.01 0.49
C ASP A 74 18.34 -9.48 0.10
N GLU A 75 18.87 -9.69 -1.11
CA GLU A 75 19.10 -11.01 -1.71
C GLU A 75 20.03 -11.85 -0.82
N LYS A 76 20.95 -11.21 -0.09
CA LYS A 76 21.84 -11.89 0.84
C LYS A 76 21.06 -12.46 2.01
N THR A 77 20.25 -11.65 2.70
CA THR A 77 19.42 -12.14 3.82
C THR A 77 18.43 -13.21 3.35
N ILE A 78 17.83 -13.06 2.17
CA ILE A 78 16.92 -14.07 1.60
C ILE A 78 17.65 -15.40 1.32
N GLN A 79 18.85 -15.37 0.75
CA GLN A 79 19.65 -16.58 0.51
C GLN A 79 20.08 -17.23 1.83
N GLU A 80 20.47 -16.43 2.82
CA GLU A 80 20.80 -16.92 4.14
C GLU A 80 19.59 -17.56 4.83
N LEU A 81 18.38 -17.00 4.66
CA LEU A 81 17.13 -17.57 5.16
C LEU A 81 16.79 -18.91 4.50
N ASP A 82 16.93 -19.01 3.17
CA ASP A 82 16.72 -20.25 2.41
C ASP A 82 17.72 -21.35 2.80
N GLN A 83 19.00 -20.99 2.93
CA GLN A 83 20.05 -21.92 3.35
C GLN A 83 19.81 -22.39 4.80
N PHE A 84 19.50 -21.45 5.69
CA PHE A 84 19.21 -21.76 7.10
C PHE A 84 18.00 -22.69 7.24
N SER A 85 16.94 -22.45 6.47
CA SER A 85 15.76 -23.32 6.41
C SER A 85 16.15 -24.75 6.05
N LYS A 86 16.97 -24.94 5.00
CA LYS A 86 17.46 -26.26 4.57
C LYS A 86 18.34 -26.93 5.62
N GLU A 87 19.21 -26.19 6.29
CA GLU A 87 20.06 -26.71 7.35
C GLU A 87 19.25 -27.15 8.57
N LEU A 88 18.24 -26.38 8.95
CA LEU A 88 17.31 -26.72 10.03
C LEU A 88 16.62 -28.07 9.77
N PHE A 89 16.20 -28.32 8.52
CA PHE A 89 15.67 -29.64 8.11
C PHE A 89 16.65 -30.78 8.34
N THR A 90 17.92 -30.60 7.97
CA THR A 90 18.93 -31.66 8.12
C THR A 90 19.25 -31.95 9.58
N ASN A 91 19.32 -30.92 10.44
CA ASN A 91 19.72 -31.05 11.84
C ASN A 91 18.59 -31.51 12.77
N MET A 92 17.32 -31.41 12.34
CA MET A 92 16.18 -31.94 13.10
C MET A 92 16.14 -33.48 13.21
N SER A 93 16.96 -34.17 12.42
CA SER A 93 17.08 -35.63 12.40
C SER A 93 17.93 -36.21 13.54
N ASP A 94 18.67 -35.39 14.29
CA ASP A 94 19.50 -35.84 15.43
C ASP A 94 18.69 -36.04 16.74
N ASP A 95 19.04 -37.10 17.47
CA ASP A 95 18.23 -37.72 18.55
C ASP A 95 18.49 -37.22 19.99
N SER A 96 19.40 -36.26 20.22
CA SER A 96 19.69 -35.84 21.61
C SER A 96 18.70 -34.80 22.16
N PHE A 97 17.62 -35.27 22.79
CA PHE A 97 16.43 -34.53 23.26
C PHE A 97 16.63 -33.09 23.80
N GLU A 98 17.54 -32.87 24.77
CA GLU A 98 17.70 -31.56 25.42
C GLU A 98 18.57 -30.59 24.61
N LYS A 99 19.66 -31.09 23.98
CA LYS A 99 20.47 -30.29 23.06
C LYS A 99 19.69 -29.93 21.80
N THR A 100 18.79 -30.82 21.35
CA THR A 100 17.89 -30.57 20.24
C THR A 100 16.91 -29.44 20.57
N HIS A 101 16.33 -29.39 21.78
CA HIS A 101 15.43 -28.30 22.14
C HIS A 101 16.11 -26.93 22.15
N LYS A 102 17.25 -26.80 22.82
CA LYS A 102 18.01 -25.54 22.85
C LYS A 102 18.43 -25.11 21.43
N TYR A 103 18.94 -26.05 20.64
CA TYR A 103 19.29 -25.81 19.24
C TYR A 103 18.10 -25.28 18.43
N LEU A 104 16.91 -25.85 18.61
CA LEU A 104 15.69 -25.42 17.90
C LEU A 104 15.26 -24.02 18.33
N ILE A 105 15.30 -23.69 19.62
CA ILE A 105 14.98 -22.34 20.12
C ILE A 105 15.98 -21.32 19.59
N ASP A 106 17.28 -21.58 19.74
CA ASP A 106 18.35 -20.69 19.25
C ASP A 106 18.24 -20.48 17.72
N SER A 107 17.95 -21.55 16.99
CA SER A 107 17.77 -21.50 15.55
C SER A 107 16.53 -20.71 15.13
N SER A 108 15.43 -20.89 15.85
CA SER A 108 14.18 -20.16 15.60
C SER A 108 14.34 -18.67 15.89
N ASN A 109 15.02 -18.31 16.99
CA ASN A 109 15.32 -16.91 17.30
C ASN A 109 16.23 -16.26 16.26
N SER A 110 17.24 -16.98 15.76
CA SER A 110 18.07 -16.51 14.64
C SER A 110 17.23 -16.22 13.40
N LEU A 111 16.28 -17.11 13.08
CA LEU A 111 15.37 -16.96 11.95
C LEU A 111 14.40 -15.78 12.13
N ILE A 112 13.83 -15.61 13.33
CA ILE A 112 13.00 -14.44 13.69
C ILE A 112 13.79 -13.15 13.48
N ASN A 113 15.03 -13.06 13.96
CA ASN A 113 15.84 -11.85 13.82
C ASN A 113 16.11 -11.48 12.36
N LYS A 114 16.35 -12.47 11.49
CA LYS A 114 16.55 -12.22 10.05
C LYS A 114 15.27 -11.79 9.35
N LEU A 115 14.13 -12.42 9.67
CA LEU A 115 12.83 -12.01 9.15
C LEU A 115 12.44 -10.61 9.62
N ASN A 116 12.68 -10.31 10.89
CA ASN A 116 12.46 -9.00 11.48
C ASN A 116 13.30 -7.93 10.77
N HIS A 117 14.59 -8.18 10.54
CA HIS A 117 15.46 -7.27 9.78
C HIS A 117 14.90 -6.95 8.38
N LEU A 118 14.44 -7.99 7.66
CA LEU A 118 13.82 -7.83 6.34
C LEU A 118 12.51 -7.02 6.42
N ASN A 119 11.67 -7.29 7.42
CA ASN A 119 10.40 -6.59 7.62
C ASN A 119 10.62 -5.11 7.99
N GLN A 120 11.55 -4.81 8.89
CA GLN A 120 11.96 -3.44 9.23
C GLN A 120 12.40 -2.67 7.99
N TYR A 121 13.34 -3.25 7.22
CA TYR A 121 13.84 -2.63 5.99
C TYR A 121 12.69 -2.29 5.02
N ASN A 122 11.70 -3.16 4.87
CA ASN A 122 10.60 -2.99 3.93
C ASN A 122 9.51 -2.03 4.41
N PHE A 123 9.26 -1.94 5.72
CA PHE A 123 8.04 -1.34 6.25
C PHE A 123 8.23 -0.16 7.21
N ASN A 124 9.46 0.17 7.64
CA ASN A 124 9.72 1.32 8.51
C ASN A 124 9.10 2.63 7.99
N LYS A 125 9.19 2.87 6.68
CA LYS A 125 8.66 4.08 6.03
C LYS A 125 7.18 4.37 6.32
N TYR A 126 6.36 3.34 6.60
CA TYR A 126 4.94 3.54 6.89
C TYR A 126 4.72 4.09 8.30
N PHE A 127 5.55 3.68 9.25
CA PHE A 127 5.53 4.19 10.63
C PHE A 127 6.22 5.56 10.74
N GLU A 128 7.34 5.75 10.04
CA GLU A 128 8.01 7.06 9.95
C GLU A 128 7.10 8.13 9.33
N ALA A 129 6.30 7.76 8.32
CA ALA A 129 5.31 8.67 7.73
C ALA A 129 4.25 9.13 8.75
N ALA A 130 3.91 8.29 9.73
CA ALA A 130 3.02 8.62 10.83
C ALA A 130 3.70 9.39 11.97
N GLY A 131 5.02 9.59 11.89
CA GLY A 131 5.80 10.33 12.88
C GLY A 131 6.34 9.47 14.03
N ILE A 132 6.36 8.14 13.85
CA ILE A 132 6.94 7.21 14.84
C ILE A 132 8.43 7.05 14.57
N ASP A 133 9.24 7.13 15.64
CA ASP A 133 10.67 6.90 15.55
C ASP A 133 10.96 5.38 15.57
N THR A 134 11.27 4.84 14.40
CA THR A 134 11.61 3.43 14.19
C THR A 134 12.99 3.06 14.74
N ASN A 135 13.78 4.03 15.22
CA ASN A 135 15.01 3.78 15.98
C ASN A 135 14.73 3.57 17.48
N GLU A 136 13.68 4.19 18.02
CA GLU A 136 13.27 4.03 19.41
C GLU A 136 12.36 2.81 19.59
N HIS A 137 11.42 2.60 18.67
CA HIS A 137 10.53 1.43 18.69
C HIS A 137 10.82 0.50 17.51
N LYS A 138 11.07 -0.79 17.79
CA LYS A 138 11.27 -1.78 16.73
C LYS A 138 9.96 -2.05 16.00
N VAL A 139 10.01 -2.19 14.68
CA VAL A 139 8.91 -2.80 13.94
C VAL A 139 8.96 -4.30 14.17
N ILE A 140 7.87 -4.88 14.65
CA ILE A 140 7.73 -6.32 14.89
C ILE A 140 6.47 -6.87 14.22
N SER A 141 6.49 -8.15 13.89
CA SER A 141 5.32 -8.86 13.38
C SER A 141 4.61 -9.62 14.49
N ILE A 142 3.30 -9.47 14.58
CA ILE A 142 2.48 -10.17 15.56
C ILE A 142 1.29 -10.86 14.89
N LYS A 143 0.74 -11.83 15.60
CA LYS A 143 -0.53 -12.48 15.26
C LYS A 143 -1.53 -12.19 16.35
N ILE A 144 -2.69 -11.69 15.96
CA ILE A 144 -3.82 -11.50 16.86
C ILE A 144 -4.79 -12.64 16.57
N ASP A 145 -4.79 -13.61 17.48
CA ASP A 145 -5.73 -14.71 17.42
C ASP A 145 -7.03 -14.36 18.18
N SER A 146 -8.01 -15.24 18.09
CA SER A 146 -9.28 -15.04 18.82
C SER A 146 -9.16 -15.05 20.36
N LEU A 147 -8.02 -15.46 20.93
CA LEU A 147 -7.71 -15.60 22.35
C LEU A 147 -6.84 -14.44 22.90
N THR A 148 -6.05 -13.77 22.06
CA THR A 148 -5.16 -12.61 22.37
C THR A 148 -5.79 -11.25 22.01
N LYS A 149 -7.10 -11.25 21.70
CA LYS A 149 -7.85 -10.20 21.00
C LYS A 149 -7.74 -8.75 21.54
N ASP A 150 -7.43 -8.55 22.81
CA ASP A 150 -7.59 -7.24 23.48
C ASP A 150 -6.30 -6.41 23.58
N LEU A 151 -5.17 -6.88 23.05
CA LEU A 151 -3.91 -6.12 23.13
C LEU A 151 -3.85 -4.96 22.14
N ILE A 152 -4.49 -5.09 20.97
CA ILE A 152 -4.55 -3.99 20.00
C ILE A 152 -6.03 -3.68 19.73
N ASN A 153 -6.41 -2.42 19.91
CA ASN A 153 -7.79 -1.89 19.91
C ASN A 153 -8.90 -2.88 19.42
N PRO A 154 -9.52 -3.66 20.32
CA PRO A 154 -10.36 -4.83 19.98
C PRO A 154 -11.65 -4.50 19.23
N GLN A 155 -12.05 -3.23 19.17
CA GLN A 155 -13.29 -2.81 18.51
C GLN A 155 -13.19 -2.81 16.98
N ASN A 156 -11.99 -2.72 16.41
CA ASN A 156 -11.80 -2.49 14.96
C ASN A 156 -10.94 -3.54 14.26
N GLN A 157 -10.62 -4.65 14.92
CA GLN A 157 -9.65 -5.63 14.41
C GLN A 157 -10.26 -6.94 13.94
N ALA A 158 -9.64 -7.48 12.89
CA ALA A 158 -9.97 -8.79 12.37
C ALA A 158 -9.30 -9.85 13.24
N LYS A 159 -10.06 -10.87 13.62
CA LYS A 159 -9.53 -12.04 14.32
C LYS A 159 -8.64 -12.86 13.39
N ASP A 160 -7.73 -13.63 13.97
CA ASP A 160 -6.83 -14.55 13.27
C ASP A 160 -6.10 -13.84 12.13
N SER A 161 -5.54 -12.68 12.46
CA SER A 161 -4.92 -11.76 11.52
C SER A 161 -3.52 -11.35 11.97
N TYR A 162 -2.71 -10.98 11.01
CA TYR A 162 -1.31 -10.62 11.14
C TYR A 162 -1.16 -9.10 11.03
N TYR A 163 -0.29 -8.56 11.87
CA TYR A 163 -0.10 -7.12 12.00
C TYR A 163 1.39 -6.79 12.11
N LEU A 164 1.79 -5.67 11.51
CA LEU A 164 3.01 -4.97 11.90
C LEU A 164 2.69 -4.05 13.05
N VAL A 165 3.59 -3.97 14.03
CA VAL A 165 3.47 -3.09 15.19
C VAL A 165 4.78 -2.34 15.40
N CYS A 166 4.68 -1.08 15.80
CA CYS A 166 5.81 -0.24 16.17
C CYS A 166 5.33 0.72 17.27
N GLY A 167 5.73 0.46 18.52
CA GLY A 167 5.26 1.18 19.70
C GLY A 167 3.73 1.10 19.81
N THR A 168 3.08 2.26 19.76
CA THR A 168 1.61 2.37 19.83
C THR A 168 0.91 2.24 18.46
N HIS A 169 1.63 2.00 17.37
CA HIS A 169 1.05 2.02 16.02
C HIS A 169 1.07 0.63 15.39
N TYR A 170 0.04 0.32 14.59
CA TYR A 170 -0.09 -0.97 13.92
C TYR A 170 -0.67 -0.87 12.51
N ILE A 171 -0.37 -1.87 11.67
CA ILE A 171 -0.83 -1.98 10.28
C ILE A 171 -1.26 -3.42 10.01
N ASN A 172 -2.43 -3.63 9.39
CA ASN A 172 -2.84 -4.97 8.95
C ASN A 172 -1.91 -5.48 7.84
N ALA A 173 -1.46 -6.71 7.97
CA ALA A 173 -0.43 -7.31 7.14
C ALA A 173 -0.74 -8.77 6.74
N ASN A 174 -2.02 -9.13 6.68
CA ASN A 174 -2.46 -10.50 6.39
C ASN A 174 -1.89 -11.09 5.08
N ASP A 175 -1.67 -10.24 4.08
CA ASP A 175 -1.23 -10.65 2.75
C ASP A 175 0.30 -10.51 2.56
N ILE A 176 1.07 -10.45 3.65
CA ILE A 176 2.52 -10.32 3.64
C ILE A 176 3.16 -11.57 4.25
N GLU A 177 3.76 -12.40 3.40
CA GLU A 177 4.28 -13.71 3.79
C GLU A 177 5.38 -13.63 4.86
N THR A 178 6.31 -12.68 4.74
CA THR A 178 7.42 -12.50 5.68
C THR A 178 6.94 -12.18 7.09
N ILE A 179 5.83 -11.46 7.20
CA ILE A 179 5.22 -11.04 8.48
C ILE A 179 4.50 -12.22 9.11
N LYS A 180 3.73 -12.96 8.30
CA LYS A 180 3.08 -14.19 8.73
C LYS A 180 4.09 -15.20 9.27
N LEU A 181 5.19 -15.43 8.55
CA LEU A 181 6.25 -16.35 8.96
C LEU A 181 6.92 -15.92 10.26
N GLU A 182 7.25 -14.63 10.41
CA GLU A 182 7.84 -14.11 11.64
C GLU A 182 6.89 -14.31 12.83
N ALA A 183 5.62 -13.91 12.68
CA ALA A 183 4.63 -14.00 13.74
C ALA A 183 4.33 -15.45 14.15
N ASP A 184 4.09 -16.35 13.19
CA ASP A 184 3.86 -17.77 13.49
C ASP A 184 5.10 -18.39 14.17
N LEU A 185 6.32 -18.00 13.78
CA LEU A 185 7.54 -18.50 14.41
C LEU A 185 7.74 -17.97 15.84
N ARG A 186 7.37 -16.72 16.11
CA ARG A 186 7.34 -16.15 17.47
C ARG A 186 6.41 -16.94 18.38
N ASP A 187 5.20 -17.25 17.92
CA ASP A 187 4.24 -18.07 18.68
C ASP A 187 4.79 -19.48 18.94
N ILE A 188 5.45 -20.10 17.95
CA ILE A 188 6.09 -21.41 18.12
C ILE A 188 7.17 -21.37 19.20
N VAL A 189 8.04 -20.36 19.18
CA VAL A 189 9.10 -20.18 20.19
C VAL A 189 8.49 -19.95 21.57
N TYR A 190 7.51 -19.05 21.68
CA TYR A 190 6.86 -18.74 22.94
C TYR A 190 6.20 -19.98 23.58
N ASN A 191 5.44 -20.75 22.80
CA ASN A 191 4.74 -21.96 23.27
C ASN A 191 5.68 -23.09 23.72
N ASN A 192 6.94 -23.02 23.28
CA ASN A 192 8.00 -23.98 23.57
C ASN A 192 9.17 -23.34 24.33
N LYS A 193 8.99 -22.19 25.01
CA LYS A 193 10.07 -21.57 25.80
C LYS A 193 10.61 -22.49 26.89
N ASP A 194 9.71 -23.28 27.48
CA ASP A 194 10.01 -24.26 28.51
C ASP A 194 10.11 -25.65 27.88
N PHE A 195 11.19 -26.37 28.20
CA PHE A 195 11.40 -27.71 27.70
C PHE A 195 10.28 -28.67 28.13
N SER A 196 9.76 -29.44 27.17
CA SER A 196 8.81 -30.52 27.41
C SER A 196 8.98 -31.62 26.36
N GLU A 197 9.35 -32.82 26.82
CA GLU A 197 9.47 -34.01 25.95
C GLU A 197 8.16 -34.31 25.21
N LYS A 198 7.01 -34.01 25.82
CA LYS A 198 5.70 -34.23 25.21
C LYS A 198 5.41 -33.27 24.06
N LYS A 199 5.91 -32.02 24.14
CA LYS A 199 5.71 -30.99 23.11
C LYS A 199 6.75 -31.10 21.98
N LEU A 200 7.91 -31.70 22.23
CA LEU A 200 9.02 -31.74 21.27
C LEU A 200 8.64 -32.28 19.87
N PRO A 201 7.84 -33.34 19.71
CA PRO A 201 7.42 -33.80 18.39
C PRO A 201 6.57 -32.77 17.63
N GLU A 202 5.69 -32.07 18.33
CA GLU A 202 4.84 -31.00 17.77
C GLU A 202 5.69 -29.78 17.41
N PHE A 203 6.61 -29.38 18.29
CA PHE A 203 7.56 -28.30 18.02
C PHE A 203 8.39 -28.55 16.74
N LYS A 204 8.96 -29.76 16.59
CA LYS A 204 9.69 -30.15 15.37
C LYS A 204 8.80 -30.03 14.13
N LYS A 205 7.56 -30.52 14.22
CA LYS A 205 6.59 -30.50 13.10
C LYS A 205 6.22 -29.07 12.70
N ASP A 206 5.97 -28.20 13.67
CA ASP A 206 5.59 -26.81 13.41
C ASP A 206 6.75 -26.01 12.82
N LEU A 207 7.97 -26.22 13.32
CA LEU A 207 9.17 -25.62 12.73
C LEU A 207 9.41 -26.11 11.30
N VAL A 208 9.30 -27.41 11.04
CA VAL A 208 9.37 -27.98 9.68
C VAL A 208 8.38 -27.29 8.75
N LYS A 209 7.14 -27.07 9.22
CA LYS A 209 6.12 -26.39 8.44
C LYS A 209 6.53 -24.94 8.14
N CYS A 210 6.89 -24.14 9.16
CA CYS A 210 7.36 -22.77 8.96
C CYS A 210 8.57 -22.68 8.02
N SER A 211 9.54 -23.59 8.16
CA SER A 211 10.72 -23.65 7.30
C SER A 211 10.38 -24.01 5.86
N SER A 212 9.42 -24.90 5.63
CA SER A 212 8.97 -25.23 4.27
C SER A 212 8.35 -24.04 3.53
N ASP A 213 7.80 -23.07 4.27
CA ASP A 213 7.23 -21.86 3.70
C ASP A 213 8.28 -20.75 3.45
N ILE A 214 9.49 -20.90 3.98
CA ILE A 214 10.64 -20.02 3.69
C ILE A 214 11.24 -20.43 2.35
N THR A 215 10.85 -19.75 1.27
CA THR A 215 11.40 -19.95 -0.07
C THR A 215 11.85 -18.63 -0.67
N VAL A 216 12.90 -18.68 -1.50
CA VAL A 216 13.41 -17.51 -2.22
C VAL A 216 12.30 -16.83 -3.03
N ASP A 217 11.46 -17.61 -3.71
CA ASP A 217 10.36 -17.07 -4.53
C ASP A 217 9.34 -16.28 -3.70
N LYS A 218 8.99 -16.75 -2.50
CA LYS A 218 8.06 -16.05 -1.62
C LYS A 218 8.68 -14.80 -1.00
N LEU A 219 9.92 -14.92 -0.51
CA LEU A 219 10.61 -13.84 0.21
C LEU A 219 11.15 -12.74 -0.72
N SER A 220 11.37 -13.03 -2.00
CA SER A 220 11.82 -12.06 -3.01
C SER A 220 10.69 -11.19 -3.58
N ASN A 221 9.44 -11.42 -3.19
CA ASN A 221 8.33 -10.59 -3.62
C ASN A 221 8.43 -9.19 -3.03
N LEU A 222 8.42 -8.19 -3.90
CA LEU A 222 8.45 -6.78 -3.54
C LEU A 222 7.06 -6.35 -3.11
N THR A 223 6.97 -5.83 -1.89
CA THR A 223 5.69 -5.57 -1.23
C THR A 223 5.59 -4.12 -0.79
N ILE A 224 4.48 -3.47 -1.14
CA ILE A 224 4.10 -2.14 -0.66
C ILE A 224 2.65 -2.15 -0.17
N ILE A 225 2.29 -1.11 0.58
CA ILE A 225 0.92 -0.85 1.02
C ILE A 225 0.38 0.35 0.25
N ASP A 226 -0.76 0.14 -0.40
CA ASP A 226 -1.42 1.14 -1.22
C ASP A 226 -2.11 2.21 -0.36
N ASN A 227 -2.65 3.21 -1.03
CA ASN A 227 -3.35 4.34 -0.40
C ASN A 227 -4.63 3.98 0.38
N ASN A 228 -5.10 2.74 0.29
CA ASN A 228 -6.29 2.21 0.96
C ASN A 228 -5.92 1.12 1.98
N SER A 229 -4.65 1.09 2.41
CA SER A 229 -4.09 0.09 3.32
C SER A 229 -4.14 -1.35 2.78
N LYS A 230 -4.19 -1.53 1.45
CA LYS A 230 -4.12 -2.85 0.82
C LYS A 230 -2.70 -3.19 0.42
N VAL A 231 -2.32 -4.44 0.63
CA VAL A 231 -1.02 -4.96 0.24
C VAL A 231 -0.96 -5.17 -1.27
N ILE A 232 0.10 -4.68 -1.90
CA ILE A 232 0.47 -4.98 -3.28
C ILE A 232 1.81 -5.70 -3.22
N SER A 233 1.80 -6.99 -3.50
CA SER A 233 2.99 -7.82 -3.58
C SER A 233 3.19 -8.30 -5.02
N LEU A 234 4.39 -8.16 -5.56
CA LEU A 234 4.74 -8.58 -6.92
C LEU A 234 6.09 -9.28 -6.94
N SER A 235 6.18 -10.34 -7.75
CA SER A 235 7.48 -10.91 -8.10
C SER A 235 8.27 -9.95 -8.99
N LYS A 236 9.61 -10.09 -8.99
CA LYS A 236 10.51 -9.34 -9.88
C LYS A 236 10.11 -9.48 -11.36
N SER A 237 9.60 -10.65 -11.74
CA SER A 237 9.11 -10.92 -13.11
C SER A 237 7.86 -10.13 -13.48
N GLU A 238 6.89 -10.02 -12.56
CA GLU A 238 5.66 -9.26 -12.76
C GLU A 238 5.92 -7.76 -12.74
N LEU A 239 6.81 -7.30 -11.86
CA LEU A 239 7.25 -5.92 -11.81
C LEU A 239 7.92 -5.51 -13.12
N ASN A 240 8.80 -6.34 -13.67
CA ASN A 240 9.43 -6.11 -14.97
C ASN A 240 8.41 -6.03 -16.11
N LYS A 241 7.39 -6.89 -16.12
CA LYS A 241 6.29 -6.81 -17.11
C LYS A 241 5.51 -5.50 -16.98
N LYS A 242 5.24 -5.03 -15.75
CA LYS A 242 4.59 -3.73 -15.51
C LYS A 242 5.46 -2.56 -15.96
N ALA A 243 6.76 -2.61 -15.67
CA ALA A 243 7.72 -1.60 -16.11
C ALA A 243 7.77 -1.49 -17.64
N GLN A 244 7.86 -2.63 -18.34
CA GLN A 244 7.83 -2.67 -19.81
C GLN A 244 6.51 -2.15 -20.39
N THR A 245 5.38 -2.44 -19.73
CA THR A 245 4.07 -1.94 -20.17
C THR A 245 3.98 -0.43 -20.02
N LYS A 246 4.44 0.09 -18.88
CA LYS A 246 4.55 1.53 -18.63
C LYS A 246 5.42 2.21 -19.69
N GLU A 247 6.61 1.69 -19.98
CA GLU A 247 7.52 2.24 -20.99
C GLU A 247 6.89 2.24 -22.39
N LYS A 248 6.18 1.17 -22.76
CA LYS A 248 5.43 1.12 -24.03
C LYS A 248 4.33 2.17 -24.10
N ASP A 249 3.61 2.38 -23.00
CA ASP A 249 2.54 3.37 -22.93
C ASP A 249 3.07 4.82 -22.94
N GLU A 250 4.27 5.05 -22.38
CA GLU A 250 4.97 6.34 -22.42
C GLU A 250 5.50 6.68 -23.83
N ASN A 251 5.92 5.66 -24.58
CA ASN A 251 6.43 5.80 -25.95
C ASN A 251 5.33 5.92 -27.02
N ASP A 252 4.08 5.55 -26.72
CA ASP A 252 2.94 5.75 -27.60
C ASP A 252 2.35 7.17 -27.41
N PRO A 253 2.32 8.04 -28.45
CA PRO A 253 1.88 9.43 -28.30
C PRO A 253 0.45 9.60 -27.75
N LEU A 254 -0.47 8.72 -28.15
CA LEU A 254 -1.86 8.79 -27.70
C LEU A 254 -1.97 8.31 -26.27
N LYS A 255 -1.34 7.19 -25.92
CA LYS A 255 -1.37 6.68 -24.55
C LYS A 255 -0.62 7.56 -23.58
N SER A 256 0.51 8.11 -24.00
CA SER A 256 1.31 9.02 -23.20
C SER A 256 0.52 10.28 -22.84
N PHE A 257 -0.20 10.86 -23.81
CA PHE A 257 -1.11 11.97 -23.54
C PHE A 257 -2.24 11.62 -22.55
N LEU A 258 -2.73 10.38 -22.55
CA LEU A 258 -3.83 9.94 -21.70
C LEU A 258 -3.37 9.51 -20.29
N TYR A 259 -2.22 8.85 -20.19
CA TYR A 259 -1.83 8.04 -19.04
C TYR A 259 -0.51 8.46 -18.40
N THR A 260 0.36 9.20 -19.09
CA THR A 260 1.57 9.75 -18.49
C THR A 260 1.22 11.02 -17.70
N PRO A 261 1.49 11.09 -16.39
CA PRO A 261 1.26 12.31 -15.63
C PRO A 261 2.28 13.38 -16.03
N SER A 262 1.85 14.64 -16.13
CA SER A 262 2.81 15.75 -16.21
C SER A 262 3.62 15.86 -14.91
N SER A 263 4.77 16.54 -14.91
CA SER A 263 5.60 16.68 -13.70
C SER A 263 4.84 17.23 -12.50
N LYS A 264 3.98 18.25 -12.72
CA LYS A 264 3.12 18.83 -11.67
C LYS A 264 2.06 17.85 -11.17
N GLU A 265 1.47 17.06 -12.07
CA GLU A 265 0.50 16.03 -11.68
C GLU A 265 1.17 14.89 -10.92
N LYS A 266 2.38 14.48 -11.32
CA LYS A 266 3.17 13.46 -10.62
C LYS A 266 3.49 13.89 -9.20
N GLU A 267 3.99 15.11 -9.03
CA GLU A 267 4.25 15.72 -7.72
C GLU A 267 2.97 15.79 -6.87
N HIS A 268 1.86 16.22 -7.46
CA HIS A 268 0.57 16.26 -6.76
C HIS A 268 0.11 14.87 -6.29
N LEU A 269 0.21 13.84 -7.14
CA LEU A 269 -0.16 12.47 -6.79
C LEU A 269 0.78 11.86 -5.75
N GLN A 270 2.08 12.17 -5.82
CA GLN A 270 3.06 11.79 -4.79
C GLN A 270 2.72 12.44 -3.45
N ASN A 271 2.39 13.73 -3.43
CA ASN A 271 1.95 14.43 -2.23
C ASN A 271 0.67 13.82 -1.63
N ILE A 272 -0.29 13.43 -2.48
CA ILE A 272 -1.48 12.69 -2.03
C ILE A 272 -1.06 11.36 -1.40
N ARG A 273 -0.17 10.60 -2.05
CA ARG A 273 0.33 9.33 -1.51
C ARG A 273 1.00 9.53 -0.16
N THR A 274 1.97 10.43 -0.04
CA THR A 274 2.66 10.74 1.23
C THR A 274 1.68 11.17 2.32
N SER A 275 0.69 11.99 2.00
CA SER A 275 -0.34 12.38 2.96
C SER A 275 -1.22 11.21 3.41
N LYS A 276 -1.46 10.23 2.53
CA LYS A 276 -2.24 9.02 2.87
C LYS A 276 -1.41 7.99 3.63
N LEU A 277 -0.10 7.88 3.36
CA LEU A 277 0.80 6.98 4.11
C LEU A 277 0.73 7.23 5.62
N LYS A 278 0.63 8.51 6.03
CA LYS A 278 0.51 8.90 7.45
C LYS A 278 -0.68 8.27 8.18
N ASN A 279 -1.71 7.88 7.43
CA ASN A 279 -2.97 7.34 7.97
C ASN A 279 -3.10 5.83 7.74
N ILE A 280 -2.06 5.16 7.20
CA ILE A 280 -2.08 3.71 7.02
C ILE A 280 -1.96 3.01 8.37
N SER A 281 -1.03 3.46 9.21
CA SER A 281 -0.93 3.00 10.57
C SER A 281 -2.07 3.52 11.42
N GLN A 282 -2.61 2.64 12.26
CA GLN A 282 -3.64 2.95 13.23
C GLN A 282 -3.02 2.97 14.63
N MET A 283 -3.60 3.76 15.52
CA MET A 283 -3.13 3.86 16.91
C MET A 283 -3.81 2.80 17.78
N SER A 284 -3.00 2.09 18.56
CA SER A 284 -3.37 1.15 19.60
C SER A 284 -3.58 1.88 20.94
N ASN A 285 -4.29 1.22 21.86
CA ASN A 285 -4.38 1.66 23.25
C ASN A 285 -3.30 1.03 24.15
N VAL A 286 -2.54 0.08 23.60
CA VAL A 286 -1.42 -0.59 24.25
C VAL A 286 -0.18 -0.29 23.44
N GLU A 287 0.90 0.01 24.15
CA GLU A 287 2.22 0.15 23.60
C GLU A 287 2.90 -1.22 23.61
N ILE A 288 3.48 -1.59 22.47
CA ILE A 288 4.24 -2.84 22.34
C ILE A 288 5.66 -2.43 21.99
N ASP A 289 6.54 -2.56 22.97
CA ASP A 289 7.90 -2.01 22.90
C ASP A 289 8.89 -2.96 22.22
N ASP A 290 8.74 -4.26 22.44
CA ASP A 290 9.63 -5.25 21.83
C ASP A 290 9.04 -6.66 21.70
N GLU A 291 9.86 -7.56 21.17
CA GLU A 291 9.57 -8.96 20.88
C GLU A 291 9.34 -9.89 22.07
N ASN A 292 9.79 -9.50 23.26
CA ASN A 292 9.65 -10.26 24.49
C ASN A 292 8.57 -9.67 25.39
N ASP A 293 7.84 -8.66 24.92
CA ASP A 293 6.76 -8.06 25.65
C ASP A 293 5.80 -9.16 26.12
N PRO A 294 5.69 -9.38 27.44
CA PRO A 294 4.91 -10.48 27.99
C PRO A 294 3.44 -10.33 27.63
N ASP A 295 2.99 -9.13 27.29
CA ASP A 295 1.61 -8.88 26.92
C ASP A 295 1.29 -9.45 25.54
N LEU A 296 2.25 -9.56 24.61
CA LEU A 296 2.07 -10.15 23.26
C LEU A 296 1.42 -11.54 23.24
N HIS A 297 1.64 -12.32 24.29
CA HIS A 297 1.28 -13.74 24.33
C HIS A 297 0.41 -14.13 25.53
N GLN A 298 -0.09 -13.15 26.29
CA GLN A 298 -1.02 -13.41 27.38
C GLN A 298 -2.45 -13.55 26.82
N PRO A 299 -3.17 -14.64 27.12
CA PRO A 299 -4.62 -14.66 26.93
C PRO A 299 -5.24 -13.64 27.88
N ILE A 300 -6.28 -12.93 27.44
CA ILE A 300 -6.90 -11.91 28.29
C ILE A 300 -7.75 -12.55 29.37
N ASP A 301 -7.40 -12.24 30.62
CA ASP A 301 -8.29 -12.45 31.73
C ASP A 301 -9.43 -11.43 31.61
N SER A 302 -10.56 -11.88 31.07
CA SER A 302 -11.82 -11.15 30.90
C SER A 302 -12.44 -10.57 32.19
N LYS A 303 -11.68 -10.45 33.29
CA LYS A 303 -12.13 -9.95 34.58
C LYS A 303 -11.76 -8.50 34.89
N ASN A 304 -11.00 -7.80 34.05
CA ASN A 304 -10.68 -6.39 34.25
C ASN A 304 -11.51 -5.40 33.42
N THR A 305 -12.75 -5.77 33.10
CA THR A 305 -13.83 -4.79 32.86
C THR A 305 -14.68 -4.66 34.12
N GLN A 306 -14.08 -4.28 35.24
CA GLN A 306 -14.84 -3.56 36.25
C GLN A 306 -14.93 -2.11 35.78
N GLU A 307 -16.10 -1.79 35.22
CA GLU A 307 -16.63 -0.43 35.16
C GLU A 307 -16.26 0.28 36.46
N SER A 308 -15.44 1.34 36.36
CA SER A 308 -15.35 2.31 37.44
C SER A 308 -16.72 2.97 37.52
N GLU A 309 -17.48 2.57 38.53
CA GLU A 309 -18.73 3.22 38.92
C GLU A 309 -18.52 4.73 38.98
N HIS A 310 -19.45 5.47 38.37
CA HIS A 310 -19.60 6.90 38.57
C HIS A 310 -19.84 7.16 40.06
N GLU A 311 -18.87 7.76 40.74
CA GLU A 311 -19.15 8.45 42.00
C GLU A 311 -20.06 9.66 41.70
N ARG A 312 -21.24 9.65 42.32
CA ARG A 312 -22.14 10.79 42.48
C ARG A 312 -21.84 11.49 43.80
#